data_AF-E4LA28-F1
#
_entry.id   AF-E4LA28-F1
#
_cell.length_a   1.000
_cell.length_b   1.000
_cell.length_c   1.000
_cell.angle_alpha   90.00
_cell.angle_beta   90.00
_cell.angle_gamma   90.00
#
_symmetry.space_group_name_H-M   'P 1'
#
loop_
_entity.id
_entity.type
_entity.pdbx_description
1 polymer ?
#
loop_
_entity_poly.entity_id
_entity_poly.type
_entity_poly.pdbx_seq_one_letter_code
_entity_poly.pdbx_strand_id
1 'polypeptide(L)'
;MKLPIILNERNKKRVAELLTSVQGGCKVRTVTVEDIYNISNELLNYPIHWTKTALEGSTFWIDLNAQTFPRAYKYTPQATIVKLKMIKGSMRITSVSRGTCTSKKVDTYLSDTAKEFLIKNAYKEI
;
A
#
# COMPACT_ATOMS: atom_id res chain seq x y z
N MET A 1 4.75 5.82 -17.72
CA MET A 1 4.08 4.49 -17.62
C MET A 1 2.59 4.67 -17.39
N LYS A 2 1.74 3.78 -17.92
CA LYS A 2 0.30 3.80 -17.61
C LYS A 2 0.05 3.19 -16.23
N LEU A 3 -0.81 3.79 -15.43
CA LEU A 3 -1.39 3.24 -14.20
C LEU A 3 -2.90 3.06 -14.44
N PRO A 4 -3.59 2.18 -13.70
CA PRO A 4 -3.10 1.34 -12.60
C PRO A 4 -2.41 0.04 -13.07
N ILE A 5 -1.56 -0.56 -12.23
CA ILE A 5 -0.87 -1.84 -12.48
C ILE A 5 -1.38 -2.91 -11.53
N ILE A 6 -1.83 -4.06 -12.04
CA ILE A 6 -2.27 -5.20 -11.21
C ILE A 6 -1.05 -5.88 -10.57
N LEU A 7 -1.11 -6.11 -9.26
CA LEU A 7 -0.10 -6.90 -8.55
C LEU A 7 -0.30 -8.39 -8.85
N ASN A 8 0.51 -8.91 -9.77
CA ASN A 8 0.59 -10.33 -10.12
C ASN A 8 1.95 -10.65 -10.77
N GLU A 9 2.31 -11.92 -10.89
CA GLU A 9 3.62 -12.33 -11.45
C GLU A 9 3.90 -11.72 -12.82
N ARG A 10 2.89 -11.66 -13.70
CA ARG A 10 3.03 -11.13 -15.07
C ARG A 10 3.43 -9.66 -15.12
N ASN A 11 3.09 -8.88 -14.09
CA ASN A 11 3.40 -7.46 -14.01
C ASN A 11 4.64 -7.13 -13.17
N LYS A 12 5.33 -8.11 -12.55
CA LYS A 12 6.48 -7.87 -11.68
C LYS A 12 7.56 -6.99 -12.32
N LYS A 13 7.93 -7.28 -13.57
CA LYS A 13 8.91 -6.48 -14.33
C LYS A 13 8.48 -5.01 -14.43
N ARG A 14 7.20 -4.77 -14.75
CA ARG A 14 6.65 -3.41 -14.89
C ARG A 14 6.59 -2.67 -13.55
N VAL A 15 6.33 -3.38 -12.44
CA VAL A 15 6.41 -2.81 -11.10
C VAL A 15 7.86 -2.44 -10.76
N ALA A 16 8.82 -3.31 -11.09
CA ALA A 16 10.25 -3.03 -10.91
C ALA A 16 10.68 -1.78 -11.68
N GLU A 17 10.31 -1.67 -12.97
CA GLU A 17 10.62 -0.51 -13.79
C GLU A 17 9.99 0.78 -13.23
N LEU A 18 8.74 0.71 -12.75
CA LEU A 18 8.07 1.85 -12.10
C LEU A 18 8.86 2.29 -10.86
N LEU A 19 9.22 1.35 -10.00
CA LEU A 19 10.00 1.61 -8.80
C LEU A 19 11.38 2.19 -9.13
N THR A 20 12.08 1.63 -10.11
CA THR A 20 13.36 2.17 -10.58
C THR A 20 13.21 3.59 -11.10
N SER A 21 12.14 3.89 -11.85
CA SER A 21 11.93 5.25 -12.36
C SER A 21 11.70 6.29 -11.25
N VAL A 22 11.00 5.90 -10.17
CA VAL A 22 10.72 6.79 -9.04
C VAL A 22 11.92 6.88 -8.08
N GLN A 23 12.74 5.83 -8.01
CA GLN A 23 13.81 5.67 -7.02
C GLN A 23 15.22 5.72 -7.60
N GLY A 24 15.39 5.98 -8.90
CA GLY A 24 16.66 5.77 -9.60
C GLY A 24 17.86 6.54 -9.04
N GLY A 25 17.63 7.70 -8.41
CA GLY A 25 18.67 8.47 -7.72
C GLY A 25 18.75 8.24 -6.19
N CYS A 26 17.88 7.39 -5.64
CA CYS A 26 17.74 7.19 -4.20
C CYS A 26 18.66 6.08 -3.71
N LYS A 27 19.44 6.35 -2.66
CA LYS A 27 20.32 5.35 -2.02
C LYS A 27 19.71 4.73 -0.76
N VAL A 28 18.67 5.33 -0.20
CA VAL A 28 18.05 4.93 1.07
C VAL A 28 16.53 5.10 1.00
N ARG A 29 15.81 4.44 1.92
CA ARG A 29 14.34 4.53 2.04
C ARG A 29 13.64 4.22 0.71
N THR A 30 14.15 3.18 0.06
CA THR A 30 13.59 2.61 -1.15
C THR A 30 12.65 1.46 -0.79
N VAL A 31 11.88 1.03 -1.78
CA VAL A 31 10.90 -0.04 -1.71
C VAL A 31 11.22 -1.00 -2.85
N THR A 32 11.31 -2.28 -2.56
CA THR A 32 11.47 -3.33 -3.56
C THR A 32 10.13 -3.83 -4.06
N VAL A 33 10.12 -4.58 -5.17
CA VAL A 33 8.91 -5.24 -5.65
C VAL A 33 8.39 -6.20 -4.58
N GLU A 34 9.29 -6.98 -3.97
CA GLU A 34 8.93 -7.99 -2.97
C GLU A 34 8.24 -7.37 -1.76
N ASP A 35 8.71 -6.22 -1.31
CA ASP A 35 8.08 -5.53 -0.19
C ASP A 35 6.62 -5.17 -0.49
N ILE A 36 6.30 -4.76 -1.72
CA ILE A 36 4.92 -4.46 -2.15
C ILE A 36 4.06 -5.72 -2.15
N TYR A 37 4.61 -6.87 -2.54
CA TYR A 37 3.86 -8.13 -2.55
C TYR A 37 3.62 -8.60 -1.12
N ASN A 38 4.64 -8.57 -0.26
CA ASN A 38 4.53 -8.95 1.14
C ASN A 38 3.50 -8.10 1.87
N ILE A 39 3.56 -6.78 1.77
CA ILE A 39 2.58 -5.91 2.42
C ILE A 39 1.17 -6.09 1.82
N SER A 40 1.04 -6.34 0.52
CA SER A 40 -0.28 -6.60 -0.08
C SER A 40 -0.88 -7.91 0.43
N ASN A 41 -0.06 -8.93 0.65
CA ASN A 41 -0.48 -10.20 1.24
C ASN A 41 -0.83 -10.02 2.73
N GLU A 42 -0.04 -9.28 3.49
CA GLU A 42 -0.36 -8.91 4.89
C GLU A 42 -1.74 -8.23 4.98
N LEU A 43 -2.03 -7.28 4.07
CA LEU A 43 -3.30 -6.56 4.05
C LEU A 43 -4.50 -7.45 3.70
N LEU A 44 -4.32 -8.44 2.83
CA LEU A 44 -5.37 -9.38 2.46
C LEU A 44 -5.61 -10.46 3.53
N ASN A 45 -4.58 -10.78 4.32
CA ASN A 45 -4.59 -11.84 5.33
C ASN A 45 -4.70 -11.32 6.77
N TYR A 46 -4.97 -10.03 6.98
CA TYR A 46 -5.27 -9.45 8.29
C TYR A 46 -6.36 -10.30 9.01
N PRO A 47 -6.42 -10.39 10.36
CA PRO A 47 -7.23 -11.38 11.11
C PRO A 47 -8.69 -11.55 10.68
N ILE A 48 -9.27 -10.58 9.98
CA ILE A 48 -10.55 -10.72 9.30
C ILE A 48 -10.30 -11.24 7.89
N HIS A 49 -10.75 -12.46 7.60
CA HIS A 49 -10.70 -13.03 6.24
C HIS A 49 -11.58 -12.23 5.27
N TRP A 50 -10.96 -11.25 4.62
CA TRP A 50 -11.62 -10.40 3.64
C TRP A 50 -12.02 -11.21 2.40
N THR A 51 -13.26 -11.02 1.95
CA THR A 51 -13.58 -11.37 0.57
C THR A 51 -13.03 -10.28 -0.37
N LYS A 52 -12.60 -10.67 -1.57
CA LYS A 52 -12.12 -9.70 -2.58
C LYS A 52 -13.16 -8.64 -2.91
N THR A 53 -14.44 -9.04 -2.91
CA THR A 53 -15.58 -8.15 -3.14
C THR A 53 -15.79 -7.17 -1.99
N ALA A 54 -15.60 -7.61 -0.74
CA ALA A 54 -15.74 -6.73 0.42
C ALA A 54 -14.74 -5.58 0.37
N LEU A 55 -13.49 -5.83 -0.05
CA LEU A 55 -12.46 -4.81 -0.13
C LEU A 55 -12.56 -3.90 -1.36
N GLU A 56 -13.47 -4.15 -2.31
CA GLU A 56 -13.59 -3.37 -3.54
C GLU A 56 -13.69 -1.86 -3.24
N GLY A 57 -12.89 -1.06 -3.95
CA GLY A 57 -12.81 0.38 -3.75
C GLY A 57 -11.92 0.84 -2.59
N SER A 58 -11.54 -0.05 -1.67
CA SER A 58 -10.63 0.28 -0.56
C SER A 58 -9.24 0.65 -1.05
N THR A 59 -8.63 1.62 -0.39
CA THR A 59 -7.33 2.20 -0.76
C THR A 59 -6.36 2.10 0.40
N PHE A 60 -5.11 1.76 0.09
CA PHE A 60 -4.03 1.60 1.06
C PHE A 60 -2.86 2.48 0.65
N TRP A 61 -2.39 3.28 1.59
CA TRP A 61 -1.21 4.12 1.41
C TRP A 61 -0.08 3.52 2.22
N ILE A 62 1.03 3.23 1.54
CA ILE A 62 2.10 2.41 2.10
C ILE A 62 3.38 3.22 2.10
N ASP A 63 3.97 3.32 3.29
CA ASP A 63 5.28 3.88 3.53
C ASP A 63 6.05 2.93 4.44
N LEU A 64 6.84 2.04 3.86
CA LEU A 64 7.60 1.04 4.60
C LEU A 64 8.71 1.64 5.46
N ASN A 65 9.05 2.91 5.21
CA ASN A 65 10.05 3.66 5.96
C ASN A 65 9.37 4.69 6.88
N ALA A 66 8.09 4.47 7.21
CA ALA A 66 7.34 5.31 8.12
C ALA A 66 8.05 5.37 9.48
N GLN A 67 8.25 6.60 9.96
CA GLN A 67 8.96 6.85 11.20
C GLN A 67 8.51 8.20 11.76
N THR A 68 8.43 8.28 13.09
CA THR A 68 8.18 9.55 13.76
C THR A 68 9.49 10.33 13.87
N PHE A 69 9.54 11.53 13.30
CA PHE A 69 10.69 12.43 13.41
C PHE A 69 10.43 13.51 14.46
N PRO A 70 11.25 13.60 15.52
CA PRO A 70 11.22 14.72 16.45
C PRO A 70 11.37 16.06 15.73
N ARG A 71 10.74 17.12 16.28
CA ARG A 71 10.86 18.51 15.77
C ARG A 71 12.30 19.07 15.80
N ALA A 72 13.25 18.34 16.38
CA ALA A 72 14.67 18.71 16.42
C ALA A 72 15.39 18.54 15.06
N TYR A 73 14.82 17.80 14.11
CA TYR A 73 15.44 17.62 12.80
C TYR A 73 15.15 18.81 11.87
N LYS A 74 16.22 19.43 11.34
CA LYS A 74 16.13 20.54 10.38
C LYS A 74 15.44 20.16 9.06
N TYR A 75 15.46 18.88 8.68
CA TYR A 75 14.88 18.37 7.45
C TYR A 75 13.98 17.18 7.72
N THR A 76 12.87 17.08 6.99
CA THR A 76 12.02 15.88 7.01
C THR A 76 12.47 14.92 5.91
N PRO A 77 12.83 13.67 6.25
CA PRO A 77 13.27 12.73 5.24
C PRO A 77 12.11 12.33 4.33
N GLN A 78 12.47 11.95 3.10
CA GLN A 78 11.53 11.42 2.12
C GLN A 78 11.62 9.90 2.07
N ALA A 79 10.49 9.27 1.75
CA ALA A 79 10.34 7.85 1.47
C ALA A 79 9.62 7.63 0.14
N THR A 80 9.68 6.39 -0.35
CA THR A 80 8.89 5.95 -1.50
C THR A 80 7.53 5.53 -0.99
N ILE A 81 6.51 6.28 -1.38
CA ILE A 81 5.12 6.05 -1.00
C ILE A 81 4.43 5.32 -2.14
N VAL A 82 3.84 4.18 -1.83
CA VAL A 82 3.07 3.35 -2.77
C VAL A 82 1.59 3.43 -2.40
N LYS A 83 0.73 3.75 -3.36
CA LYS A 83 -0.73 3.68 -3.17
C LYS A 83 -1.28 2.47 -3.89
N LEU A 84 -2.00 1.63 -3.15
CA LEU A 84 -2.72 0.48 -3.65
C LEU A 84 -4.21 0.74 -3.59
N LYS A 85 -4.96 0.19 -4.53
CA LYS A 85 -6.42 0.17 -4.51
C LYS A 85 -6.94 -1.19 -4.94
N MET A 86 -7.97 -1.67 -4.26
CA MET A 86 -8.72 -2.83 -4.71
C MET A 86 -9.69 -2.38 -5.80
N ILE A 87 -9.54 -2.93 -7.00
CA ILE A 87 -10.37 -2.63 -8.15
C ILE A 87 -10.76 -3.97 -8.77
N LYS A 88 -11.98 -4.19 -9.25
CA LYS A 88 -12.41 -5.42 -9.92
C LYS A 88 -11.82 -6.72 -9.30
N GLY A 89 -11.81 -6.82 -7.97
CA GLY A 89 -11.28 -7.98 -7.23
C GLY A 89 -9.76 -8.22 -7.33
N SER A 90 -8.94 -7.22 -7.66
CA SER A 90 -7.48 -7.32 -7.62
C SER A 90 -6.83 -6.06 -7.09
N MET A 91 -5.75 -6.23 -6.33
CA MET A 91 -4.98 -5.11 -5.83
C MET A 91 -4.15 -4.50 -6.96
N ARG A 92 -4.23 -3.18 -7.09
CA ARG A 92 -3.51 -2.44 -8.12
C ARG A 92 -2.73 -1.29 -7.51
N ILE A 93 -1.52 -1.08 -8.02
CA ILE A 93 -0.78 0.16 -7.80
C ILE A 93 -1.48 1.27 -8.58
N THR A 94 -1.88 2.33 -7.89
CA THR A 94 -2.51 3.51 -8.48
C THR A 94 -1.56 4.70 -8.56
N SER A 95 -0.55 4.75 -7.69
CA SER A 95 0.54 5.73 -7.77
C SER A 95 1.76 5.25 -6.98
N VAL A 96 2.95 5.66 -7.42
CA VAL A 96 4.19 5.56 -6.66
C VAL A 96 4.86 6.92 -6.73
N SER A 97 5.31 7.44 -5.60
CA SER A 97 5.89 8.79 -5.52
C SER A 97 6.93 8.89 -4.42
N ARG A 98 7.80 9.90 -4.52
CA ARG A 98 8.64 10.33 -3.39
C ARG A 98 7.87 11.37 -2.59
N GLY A 99 7.77 11.17 -1.29
CA GLY A 99 7.08 12.08 -0.40
C GLY A 99 7.68 12.05 0.99
N THR A 100 7.27 12.99 1.84
CA THR A 100 7.65 13.04 3.24
C THR A 100 7.33 11.73 3.94
N CYS A 101 8.28 11.20 4.73
CA CYS A 101 8.05 10.05 5.59
C CYS A 101 6.84 10.30 6.48
N THR A 102 5.93 9.35 6.49
CA THR A 102 4.72 9.34 7.30
C THR A 102 5.00 8.71 8.66
N SER A 103 4.05 8.81 9.59
CA SER A 103 4.13 8.16 10.90
C SER A 103 3.60 6.72 10.93
N LYS A 104 2.87 6.28 9.89
CA LYS A 104 2.22 4.96 9.83
C LYS A 104 2.73 4.16 8.64
N LYS A 105 3.10 2.89 8.87
CA LYS A 105 3.54 1.96 7.80
C LYS A 105 2.47 1.82 6.70
N VAL A 106 1.21 1.69 7.12
CA VAL A 106 0.06 1.66 6.22
C VAL A 106 -1.04 2.55 6.77
N ASP A 107 -1.60 3.38 5.90
CA ASP A 107 -2.83 4.12 6.16
C ASP A 107 -3.95 3.57 5.25
N THR A 108 -5.07 3.21 5.86
CA THR A 108 -6.13 2.40 5.21
C THR A 108 -7.42 3.18 5.13
N TYR A 109 -7.96 3.28 3.92
CA TYR A 109 -9.25 3.89 3.62
C TYR A 109 -10.18 2.80 3.11
N LEU A 110 -10.99 2.24 4.02
CA LEU A 110 -11.98 1.22 3.69
C LEU A 110 -13.17 1.84 2.95
N SER A 111 -13.63 1.15 1.91
CA SER A 111 -14.92 1.46 1.27
C SER A 111 -16.08 1.19 2.24
N ASP A 112 -17.27 1.72 1.95
CA ASP A 112 -18.42 1.50 2.81
C ASP A 112 -18.82 0.02 2.87
N THR A 113 -18.72 -0.68 1.75
CA THR A 113 -18.87 -2.15 1.69
C THR A 113 -17.87 -2.87 2.59
N ALA A 114 -16.62 -2.44 2.62
CA ALA A 114 -15.60 -3.04 3.50
C ALA A 114 -15.90 -2.77 4.98
N LYS A 115 -16.37 -1.56 5.32
CA LYS A 115 -16.78 -1.22 6.69
C LYS A 115 -17.98 -2.06 7.14
N GLU A 116 -19.00 -2.19 6.29
CA GLU A 116 -20.17 -3.03 6.57
C GLU A 116 -19.78 -4.49 6.79
N PHE A 117 -18.87 -5.01 5.94
CA PHE A 117 -18.35 -6.36 6.09
C PHE A 117 -17.63 -6.53 7.42
N LEU A 118 -16.78 -5.57 7.81
CA LEU A 118 -16.05 -5.61 9.07
C LEU A 118 -17.01 -5.61 10.26
N ILE A 119 -18.01 -4.72 10.26
CA ILE A 119 -19.04 -4.65 11.30
C ILE A 119 -19.75 -6.00 11.43
N LYS A 120 -20.27 -6.56 10.32
CA LYS A 120 -21.01 -7.83 10.34
C LYS A 120 -20.20 -9.03 10.83
N ASN A 121 -18.88 -9.03 10.64
CA ASN A 121 -18.02 -10.13 11.09
C ASN A 121 -17.44 -9.90 12.50
N ALA A 122 -17.25 -8.65 12.92
CA ALA A 122 -16.87 -8.34 14.29
C ALA A 122 -17.95 -8.72 15.31
N TYR A 123 -19.23 -8.58 14.95
CA TYR A 123 -20.36 -8.96 15.81
C TYR A 123 -20.67 -10.47 15.81
N LYS A 124 -19.98 -11.29 15.01
CA LYS A 124 -20.16 -12.76 15.02
C LYS A 124 -19.27 -13.49 16.02
N GLU A 125 -18.30 -12.79 16.60
CA GLU A 125 -17.36 -13.34 17.59
C GLU A 125 -17.72 -12.94 19.04
N ILE A 126 -18.91 -12.36 19.25
CA ILE A 126 -19.53 -12.08 20.57
C ILE A 126 -20.77 -12.96 20.69
#